data_AF-A0A943Q3D8-F1
#
_entry.id   AF-A0A943Q3D8-F1
#
_cell.length_a   1.000
_cell.length_b   1.000
_cell.length_c   1.000
_cell.angle_alpha   90.00
_cell.angle_beta   90.00
_cell.angle_gamma   90.00
#
_symmetry.space_group_name_H-M   'P 1'
#
loop_
_entity.id
_entity.type
_entity.pdbx_description
1 polymer ?
#
loop_
_entity_poly.entity_id
_entity_poly.type
_entity_poly.pdbx_seq_one_letter_code
_entity_poly.pdbx_strand_id
1 'polypeptide(L)'
;MKSSKKVSILSLLVILSSLASCNGNLPGSTASPATPNSTISPTTPKPTPSSTVTKEEFNITTDVDDGATISGLPKKASEGDEVEFQVELKEEKEISYVTIDGENIITPENGVYKFVMPAHAVTVKAVTQDMRYAVNVEQIAGATIAVSSTLAKKGETIKVRIAITDSTKESPVVKAGDIDVPMALVENETKTFEGSFVEPGSDVSLLVTLSDAPAEYAILDKAGDGAVVVNAPKTAKAGDKVTFSMALDSGFEFAGEVKVTAGDNEVEVMTNDDGTYSFVMPASSVTISQETAASIYKINATIGEHLEVDVPDYAAYNSKVEFVVPSTNEYEVDKVTLDNIELVADEEGKYSFTMKDRAVSLVVTEKERFAPIVLNDSKHLMMTAYTHDEEANTYTPVTQVRWGEKLYIKVTPKAGVNEGDYGIDKLEVKLGENDTRALYTNSDGYYYNPSAVVSDMTYGLQFTLTEVEAIFDANHVIVGSHAGAYINYSYSSGVSLDKTKSNLVADRFGNISFPTSYSTTTTKITSVDDTTKTFKMESTDYEGGWTDNGLIYILSTSTYNNLTYDLVFLQGSTSSNLETEYLADSKDSTPTKYIARLKNDTKDIYVYAEKTGSKIR
;
A
#
# COMPACT_ATOMS: atom_id res chain seq x y z
N MET A 1 8.70 -1.59 16.59
CA MET A 1 9.22 -0.71 17.68
C MET A 1 10.29 -1.44 18.49
N LYS A 2 10.90 -0.82 19.52
CA LYS A 2 12.16 -1.29 20.13
C LYS A 2 12.05 -2.59 20.95
N SER A 3 13.14 -3.34 20.95
CA SER A 3 13.41 -4.51 21.81
C SER A 3 13.33 -4.20 23.30
N SER A 4 12.92 -5.19 24.10
CA SER A 4 13.11 -5.23 25.56
C SER A 4 13.60 -6.62 26.00
N LYS A 5 14.90 -6.90 25.83
CA LYS A 5 15.56 -8.07 26.44
C LYS A 5 15.63 -7.92 27.97
N LYS A 6 15.28 -8.97 28.70
CA LYS A 6 15.77 -9.28 30.06
C LYS A 6 16.36 -10.70 29.95
N VAL A 7 17.67 -10.93 30.10
CA VAL A 7 18.50 -10.74 31.31
C VAL A 7 17.83 -11.51 32.47
N SER A 8 18.01 -12.83 32.55
CA SER A 8 19.23 -13.58 32.90
C SER A 8 19.60 -13.44 34.39
N ILE A 9 19.34 -14.52 35.14
CA ILE A 9 19.94 -14.82 36.44
C ILE A 9 20.35 -16.29 36.38
N LEU A 10 21.63 -16.54 36.14
CA LEU A 10 22.22 -17.88 36.12
C LEU A 10 23.00 -18.08 37.43
N SER A 11 22.36 -18.69 38.44
CA SER A 11 22.99 -18.96 39.73
C SER A 11 23.92 -20.18 39.65
N LEU A 12 25.11 -19.96 39.11
CA LEU A 12 26.16 -20.97 38.98
C LEU A 12 26.86 -21.20 40.34
N LEU A 13 26.50 -22.26 41.06
CA LEU A 13 27.19 -22.66 42.31
C LEU A 13 28.14 -23.85 42.06
N VAL A 14 29.32 -23.55 41.54
CA VAL A 14 30.41 -24.53 41.38
C VAL A 14 31.31 -24.51 42.60
N ILE A 15 31.42 -25.65 43.30
CA ILE A 15 32.45 -25.87 44.31
C ILE A 15 33.47 -26.86 43.73
N LEU A 16 34.62 -26.32 43.31
CA LEU A 16 35.77 -27.14 42.91
C LEU A 16 36.62 -27.47 44.15
N SER A 17 36.92 -28.75 44.36
CA SER A 17 37.94 -29.20 45.30
C SER A 17 38.65 -30.44 44.75
N SER A 18 39.55 -30.24 43.79
CA SER A 18 40.32 -31.31 43.15
C SER A 18 41.64 -31.58 43.85
N LEU A 19 41.84 -32.85 44.23
CA LEU A 19 43.09 -33.63 44.17
C LEU A 19 44.42 -32.94 44.54
N ALA A 20 45.02 -33.39 45.65
CA ALA A 20 46.47 -33.34 45.84
C ALA A 20 46.97 -34.50 46.75
N SER A 21 47.08 -35.70 46.19
CA SER A 21 47.96 -36.74 46.75
C SER A 21 49.29 -36.71 45.99
N CYS A 22 50.40 -36.58 46.70
CA CYS A 22 51.74 -36.72 46.15
C CYS A 22 52.67 -37.37 47.18
N ASN A 23 53.15 -38.57 46.88
CA ASN A 23 54.20 -39.24 47.65
C ASN A 23 55.53 -38.47 47.57
N GLY A 24 56.22 -38.34 48.70
CA GLY A 24 57.56 -37.77 48.79
C GLY A 24 58.65 -38.83 48.90
N ASN A 25 59.28 -39.15 47.77
CA ASN A 25 60.57 -39.83 47.56
C ASN A 25 61.35 -40.44 48.76
N LEU A 26 61.68 -41.72 48.63
CA LEU A 26 63.00 -42.27 48.99
C LEU A 26 64.09 -41.59 48.13
N PRO A 27 65.27 -41.25 48.69
CA PRO A 27 66.40 -42.19 48.68
C PRO A 27 67.25 -42.17 49.97
N GLY A 28 68.18 -43.11 50.21
CA GLY A 28 68.56 -44.27 49.40
C GLY A 28 69.73 -45.08 49.99
N SER A 29 70.27 -45.98 49.17
CA SER A 29 71.31 -47.00 49.46
C SER A 29 72.56 -46.53 50.22
N THR A 30 73.12 -47.39 51.09
CA THR A 30 74.52 -47.85 50.91
C THR A 30 74.90 -49.15 51.64
N ALA A 31 75.51 -50.07 50.87
CA ALA A 31 76.58 -51.02 51.20
C ALA A 31 76.64 -51.78 52.55
N SER A 32 76.54 -53.12 52.47
CA SER A 32 77.32 -54.06 53.30
C SER A 32 78.81 -54.01 52.86
N PRO A 33 79.81 -54.39 53.70
CA PRO A 33 80.26 -55.79 53.66
C PRO A 33 80.91 -56.38 54.96
N ALA A 34 81.22 -57.67 54.87
CA ALA A 34 82.33 -58.41 55.51
C ALA A 34 82.23 -58.89 56.98
N THR A 35 82.19 -60.22 57.12
CA THR A 35 82.69 -60.99 58.28
C THR A 35 84.21 -61.20 58.18
N PRO A 36 84.91 -61.53 59.29
CA PRO A 36 85.31 -62.93 59.58
C PRO A 36 85.00 -63.33 61.07
N ASN A 37 84.76 -64.58 61.47
CA ASN A 37 85.57 -65.83 61.36
C ASN A 37 86.86 -65.75 62.24
N SER A 38 87.22 -66.68 63.14
CA SER A 38 86.66 -67.98 63.58
C SER A 38 86.97 -68.19 65.10
N THR A 39 87.23 -69.33 65.78
CA THR A 39 87.54 -70.74 65.43
C THR A 39 87.41 -71.66 66.69
N ILE A 40 87.47 -73.00 66.51
CA ILE A 40 87.94 -74.06 67.45
C ILE A 40 87.02 -74.54 68.61
N SER A 41 86.85 -75.86 68.65
CA SER A 41 86.23 -76.71 69.70
C SER A 41 87.32 -77.62 70.33
N PRO A 42 87.04 -78.72 71.07
CA PRO A 42 86.02 -78.98 72.11
C PRO A 42 86.68 -79.55 73.41
N THR A 43 85.89 -79.82 74.47
CA THR A 43 86.12 -81.02 75.34
C THR A 43 84.92 -81.28 76.27
N THR A 44 84.65 -82.56 76.55
CA THR A 44 83.64 -83.02 77.52
C THR A 44 84.30 -83.61 78.78
N PRO A 45 83.71 -83.35 79.96
CA PRO A 45 83.74 -84.34 81.06
C PRO A 45 82.37 -84.99 81.33
N LYS A 46 82.38 -85.99 82.21
CA LYS A 46 81.27 -86.91 82.55
C LYS A 46 80.54 -86.46 83.86
N PRO A 47 79.60 -87.21 84.48
CA PRO A 47 78.33 -86.65 84.94
C PRO A 47 78.21 -86.50 86.47
N THR A 48 77.07 -86.00 86.95
CA THR A 48 76.43 -86.30 88.25
C THR A 48 74.98 -85.76 88.21
N PRO A 49 73.95 -86.45 88.74
CA PRO A 49 72.55 -86.13 88.44
C PRO A 49 71.89 -85.14 89.43
N SER A 50 70.87 -84.40 88.97
CA SER A 50 69.81 -83.83 89.82
C SER A 50 68.57 -83.42 89.01
N SER A 51 67.41 -83.60 89.63
CA SER A 51 66.13 -82.87 89.44
C SER A 51 65.59 -82.69 88.02
N THR A 52 64.55 -83.47 87.70
CA THR A 52 63.51 -83.05 86.75
C THR A 52 62.80 -81.80 87.27
N VAL A 53 62.99 -80.66 86.60
CA VAL A 53 62.09 -79.50 86.73
C VAL A 53 60.91 -79.75 85.79
N THR A 54 59.72 -79.96 86.35
CA THR A 54 58.47 -79.85 85.59
C THR A 54 58.28 -78.37 85.24
N LYS A 55 58.24 -78.02 83.94
CA LYS A 55 57.66 -76.74 83.52
C LYS A 55 56.21 -76.67 84.02
N GLU A 56 55.72 -75.47 84.35
CA GLU A 56 54.29 -75.29 84.58
C GLU A 56 53.54 -75.25 83.24
N GLU A 57 52.41 -75.96 83.18
CA GLU A 57 51.51 -75.95 82.02
C GLU A 57 50.37 -74.96 82.24
N PHE A 58 50.22 -74.02 81.32
CA PHE A 58 49.14 -73.05 81.33
C PHE A 58 47.98 -73.49 80.43
N ASN A 59 46.75 -73.17 80.83
CA ASN A 59 45.56 -73.50 80.04
C ASN A 59 45.47 -72.62 78.80
N ILE A 60 44.97 -73.19 77.70
CA ILE A 60 44.59 -72.45 76.49
C ILE A 60 43.09 -72.60 76.29
N THR A 61 42.43 -71.48 75.95
CA THR A 61 40.99 -71.38 75.74
C THR A 61 40.68 -70.68 74.41
N THR A 62 39.45 -70.85 73.91
CA THR A 62 39.02 -70.34 72.60
C THR A 62 37.78 -69.46 72.71
N ASP A 63 37.83 -68.27 72.12
CA ASP A 63 36.69 -67.35 71.95
C ASP A 63 36.49 -67.11 70.45
N VAL A 64 35.67 -67.95 69.81
CA VAL A 64 35.49 -67.97 68.35
C VAL A 64 34.03 -67.72 68.03
N ASP A 65 33.76 -66.83 67.09
CA ASP A 65 32.38 -66.58 66.65
C ASP A 65 31.83 -67.67 65.73
N ASP A 66 30.51 -67.65 65.51
CA ASP A 66 29.80 -68.64 64.70
C ASP A 66 30.23 -68.67 63.22
N GLY A 67 31.15 -67.83 62.74
CA GLY A 67 31.66 -67.88 61.37
C GLY A 67 32.89 -68.79 61.17
N ALA A 68 33.56 -69.21 62.23
CA ALA A 68 34.79 -70.01 62.16
C ALA A 68 34.84 -71.18 63.16
N THR A 69 35.82 -72.06 62.99
CA THR A 69 36.22 -73.08 63.95
C THR A 69 37.74 -73.19 64.03
N ILE A 70 38.30 -73.24 65.24
CA ILE A 70 39.74 -73.48 65.43
C ILE A 70 40.02 -74.98 65.49
N SER A 71 41.01 -75.43 64.72
CA SER A 71 41.53 -76.81 64.74
C SER A 71 43.03 -76.85 65.07
N GLY A 72 43.50 -78.01 65.54
CA GLY A 72 44.89 -78.22 65.97
C GLY A 72 45.28 -77.68 67.36
N LEU A 73 44.60 -76.65 67.87
CA LEU A 73 44.97 -75.98 69.12
C LEU A 73 44.97 -76.93 70.36
N PRO A 74 46.09 -77.04 71.11
CA PRO A 74 46.16 -77.85 72.32
C PRO A 74 45.45 -77.19 73.50
N LYS A 75 44.96 -78.01 74.45
CA LYS A 75 44.25 -77.50 75.66
C LYS A 75 45.16 -76.83 76.69
N LYS A 76 46.47 -77.09 76.58
CA LYS A 76 47.54 -76.56 77.42
C LYS A 76 48.85 -76.55 76.63
N ALA A 77 49.76 -75.68 77.04
CA ALA A 77 51.17 -75.73 76.67
C ALA A 77 52.03 -75.26 77.86
N SER A 78 53.33 -75.54 77.84
CA SER A 78 54.26 -75.05 78.85
C SER A 78 54.82 -73.68 78.45
N GLU A 79 55.23 -72.86 79.42
CA GLU A 79 55.88 -71.56 79.14
C GLU A 79 57.05 -71.72 78.15
N GLY A 80 57.06 -70.89 77.10
CA GLY A 80 58.09 -70.89 76.05
C GLY A 80 57.96 -72.00 75.00
N ASP A 81 56.91 -72.81 75.02
CA ASP A 81 56.60 -73.75 73.92
C ASP A 81 55.92 -73.00 72.76
N GLU A 82 56.19 -73.40 71.51
CA GLU A 82 55.50 -72.88 70.33
C GLU A 82 54.17 -73.62 70.12
N VAL A 83 53.08 -72.86 69.94
CA VAL A 83 51.73 -73.37 69.75
C VAL A 83 51.24 -73.03 68.35
N GLU A 84 50.97 -74.08 67.56
CA GLU A 84 50.38 -73.98 66.22
C GLU A 84 48.87 -74.28 66.24
N PHE A 85 48.09 -73.59 65.41
CA PHE A 85 46.69 -73.91 65.14
C PHE A 85 46.22 -73.42 63.77
N GLN A 86 45.04 -73.86 63.32
CA GLN A 86 44.40 -73.40 62.09
C GLN A 86 43.01 -72.81 62.38
N VAL A 87 42.54 -71.95 61.48
CA VAL A 87 41.19 -71.36 61.53
C VAL A 87 40.46 -71.78 60.26
N GLU A 88 39.48 -72.67 60.41
CA GLU A 88 38.59 -73.10 59.33
C GLU A 88 37.39 -72.14 59.27
N LEU A 89 37.08 -71.65 58.07
CA LEU A 89 36.00 -70.69 57.79
C LEU A 89 34.75 -71.41 57.26
N LYS A 90 33.57 -70.86 57.57
CA LYS A 90 32.31 -71.24 56.91
C LYS A 90 32.17 -70.54 55.56
N GLU A 91 31.23 -71.01 54.72
CA GLU A 91 30.93 -70.38 53.42
C GLU A 91 30.57 -68.89 53.61
N GLU A 92 31.00 -68.03 52.68
CA GLU A 92 30.82 -66.56 52.72
C GLU A 92 31.42 -65.86 53.96
N LYS A 93 32.38 -66.48 54.66
CA LYS A 93 33.14 -65.87 55.76
C LYS A 93 34.60 -65.65 55.41
N GLU A 94 35.13 -64.53 55.88
CA GLU A 94 36.56 -64.23 55.89
C GLU A 94 37.02 -63.85 57.31
N ILE A 95 38.33 -63.94 57.58
CA ILE A 95 38.90 -63.59 58.88
C ILE A 95 39.03 -62.06 58.95
N SER A 96 38.37 -61.46 59.94
CA SER A 96 38.54 -60.05 60.27
C SER A 96 39.83 -59.85 61.09
N TYR A 97 40.04 -60.67 62.13
CA TYR A 97 41.31 -60.78 62.86
C TYR A 97 41.37 -62.05 63.73
N VAL A 98 42.59 -62.42 64.12
CA VAL A 98 42.86 -63.40 65.20
C VAL A 98 43.79 -62.74 66.21
N THR A 99 43.49 -62.88 67.50
CA THR A 99 44.24 -62.27 68.61
C THR A 99 44.57 -63.26 69.71
N ILE A 100 45.74 -63.08 70.33
CA ILE A 100 46.13 -63.72 71.59
C ILE A 100 45.87 -62.75 72.74
N ASP A 101 45.10 -63.18 73.73
CA ASP A 101 44.67 -62.42 74.93
C ASP A 101 43.99 -61.06 74.66
N GLY A 102 43.54 -60.85 73.41
CA GLY A 102 42.93 -59.59 72.96
C GLY A 102 43.91 -58.44 72.71
N GLU A 103 45.21 -58.61 72.98
CA GLU A 103 46.22 -57.57 72.77
C GLU A 103 46.90 -57.67 71.40
N ASN A 104 47.38 -58.87 71.03
CA ASN A 104 48.26 -59.05 69.88
C ASN A 104 47.51 -59.72 68.73
N ILE A 105 47.29 -58.98 67.64
CA ILE A 105 46.80 -59.54 66.37
C ILE A 105 47.91 -60.40 65.76
N ILE A 106 47.59 -61.64 65.41
CA ILE A 106 48.50 -62.56 64.73
C ILE A 106 47.98 -62.91 63.34
N THR A 107 48.91 -63.09 62.40
CA THR A 107 48.64 -63.49 61.00
C THR A 107 49.15 -64.90 60.75
N PRO A 108 48.49 -65.70 59.88
CA PRO A 108 48.92 -67.06 59.61
C PRO A 108 50.09 -67.09 58.62
N GLU A 109 51.07 -67.96 58.86
CA GLU A 109 52.08 -68.32 57.86
C GLU A 109 51.63 -69.60 57.15
N ASN A 110 51.44 -69.55 55.82
CA ASN A 110 50.93 -70.67 55.01
C ASN A 110 49.63 -71.30 55.54
N GLY A 111 48.75 -70.50 56.17
CA GLY A 111 47.48 -70.96 56.76
C GLY A 111 47.56 -71.44 58.21
N VAL A 112 48.76 -71.49 58.81
CA VAL A 112 48.97 -71.87 60.21
C VAL A 112 49.21 -70.63 61.08
N TYR A 113 48.41 -70.48 62.12
CA TYR A 113 48.61 -69.47 63.16
C TYR A 113 49.60 -69.99 64.21
N LYS A 114 50.45 -69.10 64.71
CA LYS A 114 51.51 -69.42 65.67
C LYS A 114 51.57 -68.40 66.80
N PHE A 115 51.84 -68.87 68.02
CA PHE A 115 52.29 -68.02 69.13
C PHE A 115 53.20 -68.83 70.08
N VAL A 116 53.98 -68.13 70.92
CA VAL A 116 54.76 -68.76 71.99
C VAL A 116 53.99 -68.63 73.30
N MET A 117 53.86 -69.73 74.04
CA MET A 117 53.04 -69.75 75.26
C MET A 117 53.68 -68.89 76.38
N PRO A 118 52.96 -67.90 76.93
CA PRO A 118 53.45 -67.07 78.04
C PRO A 118 53.29 -67.78 79.40
N ALA A 119 53.76 -67.12 80.46
CA ALA A 119 53.68 -67.59 81.85
C ALA A 119 52.27 -67.45 82.50
N HIS A 120 51.21 -67.52 81.69
CA HIS A 120 49.81 -67.37 82.13
C HIS A 120 48.85 -68.10 81.18
N ALA A 121 47.59 -68.29 81.61
CA ALA A 121 46.57 -68.96 80.81
C ALA A 121 46.03 -68.05 79.68
N VAL A 122 45.99 -68.57 78.45
CA VAL A 122 45.72 -67.80 77.22
C VAL A 122 44.30 -68.00 76.72
N THR A 123 43.72 -66.95 76.13
CA THR A 123 42.54 -67.03 75.25
C THR A 123 42.93 -66.67 73.81
N VAL A 124 42.76 -67.62 72.90
CA VAL A 124 42.83 -67.40 71.45
C VAL A 124 41.46 -66.93 70.98
N LYS A 125 41.38 -65.71 70.44
CA LYS A 125 40.13 -65.16 69.89
C LYS A 125 40.22 -65.04 68.38
N ALA A 126 39.23 -65.55 67.66
CA ALA A 126 39.13 -65.42 66.20
C ALA A 126 37.78 -64.80 65.82
N VAL A 127 37.80 -63.73 65.03
CA VAL A 127 36.62 -62.96 64.62
C VAL A 127 36.51 -62.93 63.11
N THR A 128 35.33 -63.26 62.60
CA THR A 128 35.01 -63.28 61.17
C THR A 128 34.19 -62.06 60.75
N GLN A 129 34.19 -61.80 59.45
CA GLN A 129 33.22 -60.94 58.79
C GLN A 129 32.65 -61.65 57.56
N ASP A 130 31.51 -61.16 57.08
CA ASP A 130 30.92 -61.70 55.84
C ASP A 130 31.73 -61.20 54.65
N MET A 131 32.05 -62.12 53.72
CA MET A 131 32.66 -61.77 52.43
C MET A 131 31.79 -60.74 51.70
N ARG A 132 32.45 -59.83 50.99
CA ARG A 132 31.78 -58.85 50.14
C ARG A 132 32.45 -58.73 48.78
N TYR A 133 31.62 -58.45 47.79
CA TYR A 133 31.95 -58.39 46.38
C TYR A 133 31.76 -56.97 45.87
N ALA A 134 32.63 -56.54 44.95
CA ALA A 134 32.63 -55.20 44.40
C ALA A 134 31.59 -55.05 43.29
N VAL A 135 30.77 -54.00 43.38
CA VAL A 135 29.87 -53.56 42.31
C VAL A 135 30.52 -52.35 41.62
N ASN A 136 31.23 -52.63 40.53
CA ASN A 136 31.96 -51.62 39.77
C ASN A 136 31.01 -50.87 38.82
N VAL A 137 31.09 -49.53 38.81
CA VAL A 137 30.20 -48.66 38.03
C VAL A 137 31.03 -47.57 37.34
N GLU A 138 31.19 -47.68 36.02
CA GLU A 138 31.68 -46.58 35.20
C GLU A 138 30.51 -45.64 34.84
N GLN A 139 30.78 -44.33 34.82
CA GLN A 139 29.82 -43.34 34.33
C GLN A 139 29.98 -43.19 32.81
N ILE A 140 28.86 -43.22 32.08
CA ILE A 140 28.84 -43.03 30.63
C ILE A 140 28.44 -41.60 30.24
N ALA A 141 28.86 -41.16 29.06
CA ALA A 141 28.33 -39.91 28.51
C ALA A 141 26.81 -40.04 28.25
N GLY A 142 26.04 -39.05 28.69
CA GLY A 142 24.60 -38.97 28.43
C GLY A 142 23.67 -39.61 29.47
N ALA A 143 24.20 -40.22 30.54
CA ALA A 143 23.40 -40.62 31.70
C ALA A 143 24.19 -40.55 33.01
N THR A 144 23.48 -40.41 34.13
CA THR A 144 24.05 -40.58 35.48
C THR A 144 23.59 -41.91 36.05
N ILE A 145 24.54 -42.74 36.52
CA ILE A 145 24.28 -44.09 37.04
C ILE A 145 24.56 -44.09 38.55
N ALA A 146 23.62 -44.62 39.34
CA ALA A 146 23.76 -44.79 40.78
C ALA A 146 23.38 -46.21 41.21
N VAL A 147 24.06 -46.73 42.23
CA VAL A 147 23.78 -48.03 42.86
C VAL A 147 23.55 -47.88 44.36
N SER A 148 22.76 -48.78 44.97
CA SER A 148 22.48 -48.74 46.41
C SER A 148 23.67 -49.15 47.30
N SER A 149 24.63 -49.90 46.77
CA SER A 149 25.93 -50.20 47.40
C SER A 149 26.95 -50.51 46.32
N THR A 150 28.22 -50.18 46.58
CA THR A 150 29.38 -50.60 45.76
C THR A 150 30.09 -51.83 46.32
N LEU A 151 29.66 -52.35 47.49
CA LEU A 151 30.31 -53.48 48.17
C LEU A 151 29.26 -54.32 48.93
N ALA A 152 28.93 -55.50 48.40
CA ALA A 152 27.71 -56.25 48.73
C ALA A 152 27.98 -57.71 49.12
N LYS A 153 27.11 -58.31 49.94
CA LYS A 153 27.19 -59.76 50.25
C LYS A 153 26.48 -60.57 49.16
N LYS A 154 26.92 -61.81 48.92
CA LYS A 154 26.19 -62.79 48.08
C LYS A 154 24.72 -62.90 48.52
N GLY A 155 23.79 -62.74 47.59
CA GLY A 155 22.36 -62.70 47.86
C GLY A 155 21.78 -61.35 48.30
N GLU A 156 22.60 -60.31 48.48
CA GLU A 156 22.12 -58.94 48.76
C GLU A 156 21.51 -58.33 47.48
N THR A 157 20.41 -57.56 47.63
CA THR A 157 19.73 -56.93 46.47
C THR A 157 20.29 -55.54 46.21
N ILE A 158 20.87 -55.35 45.03
CA ILE A 158 21.43 -54.07 44.58
C ILE A 158 20.44 -53.39 43.65
N LYS A 159 20.03 -52.17 44.02
CA LYS A 159 19.21 -51.30 43.20
C LYS A 159 20.11 -50.47 42.29
N VAL A 160 19.70 -50.31 41.04
CA VAL A 160 20.35 -49.45 40.04
C VAL A 160 19.35 -48.36 39.66
N ARG A 161 19.77 -47.10 39.69
CA ARG A 161 19.02 -45.94 39.17
C ARG A 161 19.83 -45.29 38.05
N ILE A 162 19.18 -44.97 36.94
CA ILE A 162 19.79 -44.29 35.80
C ILE A 162 18.90 -43.13 35.39
N ALA A 163 19.43 -41.91 35.38
CA ALA A 163 18.77 -40.75 34.78
C ALA A 163 19.47 -40.37 33.47
N ILE A 164 18.74 -40.37 32.36
CA ILE A 164 19.27 -40.01 31.05
C ILE A 164 19.37 -38.49 30.93
N THR A 165 20.59 -37.97 30.81
CA THR A 165 20.87 -36.53 30.67
C THR A 165 20.99 -36.07 29.22
N ASP A 166 21.18 -37.00 28.28
CA ASP A 166 21.17 -36.70 26.84
C ASP A 166 19.73 -36.64 26.30
N SER A 167 19.33 -35.49 25.77
CA SER A 167 18.02 -35.31 25.15
C SER A 167 17.77 -36.26 23.97
N THR A 168 18.83 -36.68 23.26
CA THR A 168 18.79 -37.56 22.08
C THR A 168 18.66 -39.05 22.40
N LYS A 169 18.62 -39.45 23.69
CA LYS A 169 18.47 -40.83 24.14
C LYS A 169 17.12 -41.06 24.84
N GLU A 170 16.54 -42.26 24.74
CA GLU A 170 15.18 -42.54 25.25
C GLU A 170 15.11 -43.66 26.30
N SER A 171 15.98 -44.68 26.26
CA SER A 171 15.92 -45.81 27.20
C SER A 171 17.30 -46.46 27.47
N PRO A 172 17.60 -46.92 28.70
CA PRO A 172 18.83 -47.62 29.04
C PRO A 172 18.66 -49.16 28.98
N VAL A 173 19.69 -49.85 28.51
CA VAL A 173 19.87 -51.30 28.66
C VAL A 173 21.05 -51.54 29.60
N VAL A 174 20.89 -52.46 30.57
CA VAL A 174 21.81 -52.64 31.70
C VAL A 174 22.12 -54.11 31.93
N LYS A 175 23.40 -54.42 32.10
CA LYS A 175 23.90 -55.73 32.54
C LYS A 175 24.80 -55.59 33.77
N ALA A 176 24.75 -56.56 34.68
CA ALA A 176 25.68 -56.72 35.80
C ALA A 176 26.47 -58.02 35.59
N GLY A 177 27.66 -57.90 34.98
CA GLY A 177 28.32 -59.06 34.37
C GLY A 177 27.43 -59.69 33.29
N ASP A 178 27.15 -60.99 33.39
CA ASP A 178 26.23 -61.69 32.48
C ASP A 178 24.73 -61.47 32.80
N ILE A 179 24.39 -60.92 33.98
CA ILE A 179 23.01 -60.75 34.44
C ILE A 179 22.34 -59.56 33.72
N ASP A 180 21.27 -59.80 32.97
CA ASP A 180 20.40 -58.72 32.47
C ASP A 180 19.61 -58.08 33.62
N VAL A 181 19.74 -56.75 33.78
CA VAL A 181 19.05 -55.99 34.84
C VAL A 181 17.80 -55.34 34.25
N PRO A 182 16.58 -55.79 34.60
CA PRO A 182 15.35 -55.18 34.08
C PRO A 182 15.17 -53.78 34.65
N MET A 183 15.07 -52.79 33.75
CA MET A 183 14.87 -51.39 34.08
C MET A 183 13.41 -50.98 33.79
N ALA A 184 12.78 -50.28 34.73
CA ALA A 184 11.47 -49.66 34.58
C ALA A 184 11.58 -48.14 34.64
N LEU A 185 10.81 -47.41 33.82
CA LEU A 185 10.71 -45.95 33.92
C LEU A 185 9.95 -45.58 35.20
N VAL A 186 10.53 -44.70 36.03
CA VAL A 186 9.94 -44.25 37.30
C VAL A 186 9.57 -42.77 37.26
N GLU A 187 10.30 -41.95 36.50
CA GLU A 187 10.01 -40.51 36.35
C GLU A 187 10.23 -40.08 34.89
N ASN A 188 9.15 -39.69 34.22
CA ASN A 188 9.15 -39.38 32.79
C ASN A 188 9.84 -38.03 32.47
N GLU A 189 9.66 -37.02 33.32
CA GLU A 189 10.21 -35.67 33.10
C GLU A 189 11.75 -35.63 33.16
N THR A 190 12.35 -36.50 33.98
CA THR A 190 13.81 -36.60 34.17
C THR A 190 14.43 -37.77 33.41
N LYS A 191 13.63 -38.54 32.65
CA LYS A 191 14.00 -39.82 32.04
C LYS A 191 14.74 -40.75 33.04
N THR A 192 14.19 -40.89 34.26
CA THR A 192 14.78 -41.71 35.31
C THR A 192 14.17 -43.11 35.35
N PHE A 193 15.04 -44.10 35.26
CA PHE A 193 14.74 -45.52 35.31
C PHE A 193 15.32 -46.15 36.59
N GLU A 194 14.63 -47.15 37.13
CA GLU A 194 15.14 -47.99 38.23
C GLU A 194 15.04 -49.47 37.89
N GLY A 195 15.99 -50.25 38.39
CA GLY A 195 16.02 -51.71 38.31
C GLY A 195 16.76 -52.29 39.51
N SER A 196 16.86 -53.62 39.57
CA SER A 196 17.63 -54.29 40.63
C SER A 196 18.10 -55.67 40.21
N PHE A 197 19.27 -56.07 40.71
CA PHE A 197 19.79 -57.43 40.62
C PHE A 197 20.15 -57.97 42.02
N VAL A 198 20.45 -59.27 42.10
CA VAL A 198 20.92 -59.92 43.32
C VAL A 198 22.40 -60.25 43.14
N GLU A 199 23.20 -59.88 44.13
CA GLU A 199 24.65 -60.06 44.12
C GLU A 199 25.04 -61.55 43.99
N PRO A 200 25.71 -61.98 42.89
CA PRO A 200 25.96 -63.39 42.60
C PRO A 200 26.99 -64.05 43.53
N GLY A 201 27.82 -63.27 44.23
CA GLY A 201 28.95 -63.80 45.00
C GLY A 201 30.27 -63.77 44.23
N SER A 202 30.45 -62.76 43.38
CA SER A 202 31.66 -62.50 42.60
C SER A 202 31.61 -61.07 42.06
N ASP A 203 32.72 -60.32 42.12
CA ASP A 203 32.77 -58.93 41.67
C ASP A 203 32.12 -58.71 40.30
N VAL A 204 31.12 -57.82 40.25
CA VAL A 204 30.39 -57.46 39.04
C VAL A 204 30.81 -56.09 38.52
N SER A 205 30.60 -55.88 37.22
CA SER A 205 30.71 -54.56 36.59
C SER A 205 29.42 -54.24 35.86
N LEU A 206 28.90 -53.02 36.03
CA LEU A 206 27.73 -52.55 35.30
C LEU A 206 28.11 -52.10 33.90
N LEU A 207 27.55 -52.76 32.89
CA LEU A 207 27.58 -52.31 31.50
C LEU A 207 26.24 -51.65 31.18
N VAL A 208 26.27 -50.38 30.75
CA VAL A 208 25.09 -49.58 30.40
C VAL A 208 25.20 -49.06 28.97
N THR A 209 24.15 -49.22 28.18
CA THR A 209 24.02 -48.64 26.83
C THR A 209 22.71 -47.86 26.70
N LEU A 210 22.70 -46.81 25.87
CA LEU A 210 21.56 -45.90 25.71
C LEU A 210 21.02 -45.92 24.28
N SER A 211 19.76 -46.31 24.13
CA SER A 211 19.01 -46.26 22.87
C SER A 211 18.71 -44.82 22.46
N ASP A 212 18.84 -44.52 21.18
CA ASP A 212 18.46 -43.23 20.60
C ASP A 212 16.95 -42.98 20.68
N ALA A 213 16.59 -41.70 20.84
CA ALA A 213 15.21 -41.24 20.73
C ALA A 213 14.79 -41.13 19.25
N PRO A 214 13.52 -41.44 18.92
CA PRO A 214 13.01 -41.28 17.57
C PRO A 214 13.10 -39.83 17.13
N ALA A 215 13.65 -39.60 15.93
CA ALA A 215 13.84 -38.28 15.38
C ALA A 215 12.51 -37.54 15.18
N GLU A 216 12.48 -36.29 15.63
CA GLU A 216 11.44 -35.32 15.29
C GLU A 216 11.78 -34.62 13.98
N TYR A 217 10.76 -34.44 13.14
CA TYR A 217 10.86 -33.81 11.84
C TYR A 217 10.01 -32.52 11.83
N ALA A 218 10.47 -31.49 11.12
CA ALA A 218 9.81 -30.19 11.11
C ALA A 218 8.57 -30.17 10.20
N ILE A 219 7.58 -29.35 10.59
CA ILE A 219 6.38 -29.05 9.81
C ILE A 219 6.43 -27.55 9.50
N LEU A 220 6.53 -27.21 8.21
CA LEU A 220 6.66 -25.84 7.73
C LEU A 220 5.32 -25.36 7.15
N ASP A 221 4.84 -24.21 7.59
CA ASP A 221 3.76 -23.49 6.92
C ASP A 221 4.32 -22.75 5.68
N LYS A 222 3.70 -22.99 4.54
CA LYS A 222 3.90 -22.29 3.28
C LYS A 222 2.57 -22.16 2.51
N ALA A 223 1.51 -21.78 3.23
CA ALA A 223 0.26 -21.33 2.62
C ALA A 223 0.47 -20.11 1.70
N GLY A 224 -0.45 -19.90 0.76
CA GLY A 224 -0.47 -18.73 -0.11
C GLY A 224 -0.84 -17.43 0.62
N ASP A 225 -0.68 -16.29 -0.06
CA ASP A 225 -1.01 -14.98 0.51
C ASP A 225 -2.47 -14.94 0.99
N GLY A 226 -2.69 -14.40 2.19
CA GLY A 226 -4.00 -14.38 2.84
C GLY A 226 -4.43 -15.69 3.51
N ALA A 227 -3.63 -16.76 3.48
CA ALA A 227 -3.89 -18.00 4.22
C ALA A 227 -2.80 -18.32 5.25
N VAL A 228 -3.15 -19.10 6.28
CA VAL A 228 -2.22 -19.56 7.32
C VAL A 228 -2.64 -20.93 7.88
N VAL A 229 -1.67 -21.78 8.19
CA VAL A 229 -1.91 -23.08 8.84
C VAL A 229 -2.09 -22.87 10.34
N VAL A 230 -3.25 -23.30 10.86
CA VAL A 230 -3.58 -23.24 12.28
C VAL A 230 -3.63 -24.63 12.91
N ASN A 231 -3.41 -24.69 14.23
CA ASN A 231 -3.43 -25.90 15.06
C ASN A 231 -2.36 -26.98 14.76
N ALA A 232 -1.54 -26.83 13.72
CA ALA A 232 -0.41 -27.72 13.48
C ALA A 232 0.68 -27.62 14.57
N PRO A 233 1.28 -28.74 15.01
CA PRO A 233 2.53 -28.72 15.78
C PRO A 233 3.71 -28.31 14.88
N LYS A 234 4.79 -27.83 15.49
CA LYS A 234 6.01 -27.42 14.74
C LYS A 234 6.91 -28.58 14.35
N THR A 235 6.82 -29.68 15.08
CA THR A 235 7.53 -30.93 14.88
C THR A 235 6.63 -32.12 15.20
N ALA A 236 6.93 -33.28 14.61
CA ALA A 236 6.29 -34.55 14.92
C ALA A 236 7.27 -35.72 14.68
N LYS A 237 7.05 -36.87 15.32
CA LYS A 237 7.83 -38.11 15.10
C LYS A 237 7.27 -38.86 13.89
N ALA A 238 8.11 -39.64 13.20
CA ALA A 238 7.66 -40.46 12.09
C ALA A 238 6.58 -41.47 12.53
N GLY A 239 5.45 -41.49 11.84
CA GLY A 239 4.27 -42.29 12.19
C GLY A 239 3.20 -41.57 13.02
N ASP A 240 3.47 -40.38 13.57
CA ASP A 240 2.46 -39.59 14.28
C ASP A 240 1.35 -39.14 13.31
N LYS A 241 0.08 -39.18 13.75
CA LYS A 241 -1.01 -38.50 13.03
C LYS A 241 -0.96 -37.01 13.36
N VAL A 242 -0.61 -36.18 12.38
CA VAL A 242 -0.70 -34.73 12.46
C VAL A 242 -2.10 -34.31 12.01
N THR A 243 -2.72 -33.37 12.72
CA THR A 243 -4.00 -32.74 12.33
C THR A 243 -3.86 -31.22 12.45
N PHE A 244 -4.43 -30.49 11.49
CA PHE A 244 -4.33 -29.04 11.34
C PHE A 244 -5.57 -28.47 10.65
N SER A 245 -5.66 -27.14 10.53
CA SER A 245 -6.73 -26.47 9.77
C SER A 245 -6.14 -25.30 8.97
N MET A 246 -6.87 -24.81 7.97
CA MET A 246 -6.52 -23.59 7.25
C MET A 246 -7.37 -22.43 7.77
N ALA A 247 -6.76 -21.28 8.03
CA ALA A 247 -7.45 -20.00 8.17
C ALA A 247 -7.19 -19.12 6.93
N LEU A 248 -8.13 -18.24 6.61
CA LEU A 248 -8.15 -17.42 5.40
C LEU A 248 -8.65 -16.01 5.74
N ASP A 249 -7.92 -15.00 5.29
CA ASP A 249 -8.23 -13.58 5.47
C ASP A 249 -9.37 -13.13 4.54
N SER A 250 -10.08 -12.05 4.89
CA SER A 250 -11.15 -11.53 4.02
C SER A 250 -10.59 -10.98 2.70
N GLY A 251 -11.34 -11.23 1.62
CA GLY A 251 -10.94 -10.87 0.26
C GLY A 251 -10.12 -11.92 -0.49
N PHE A 252 -9.82 -13.06 0.13
CA PHE A 252 -9.19 -14.21 -0.52
C PHE A 252 -10.12 -15.44 -0.57
N GLU A 253 -9.84 -16.32 -1.53
CA GLU A 253 -10.46 -17.64 -1.69
C GLU A 253 -9.38 -18.73 -1.88
N PHE A 254 -9.66 -19.95 -1.46
CA PHE A 254 -8.76 -21.09 -1.68
C PHE A 254 -8.78 -21.49 -3.17
N ALA A 255 -7.59 -21.54 -3.78
CA ALA A 255 -7.40 -22.08 -5.12
C ALA A 255 -6.86 -23.51 -5.01
N GLY A 256 -7.57 -24.48 -5.57
CA GLY A 256 -7.16 -25.89 -5.49
C GLY A 256 -7.16 -26.48 -4.06
N GLU A 257 -6.45 -27.59 -3.89
CA GLU A 257 -6.50 -28.43 -2.68
C GLU A 257 -5.25 -28.25 -1.79
N VAL A 258 -5.39 -28.56 -0.50
CA VAL A 258 -4.27 -28.53 0.46
C VAL A 258 -3.25 -29.61 0.12
N LYS A 259 -1.99 -29.22 -0.07
CA LYS A 259 -0.87 -30.11 -0.38
C LYS A 259 0.14 -30.15 0.75
N VAL A 260 0.51 -31.35 1.17
CA VAL A 260 1.65 -31.60 2.07
C VAL A 260 2.75 -32.30 1.28
N THR A 261 3.99 -31.81 1.35
CA THR A 261 5.12 -32.41 0.62
C THR A 261 6.32 -32.72 1.52
N ALA A 262 6.98 -33.82 1.23
CA ALA A 262 8.19 -34.33 1.86
C ALA A 262 9.37 -34.23 0.88
N GLY A 263 9.91 -33.01 0.76
CA GLY A 263 10.77 -32.64 -0.39
C GLY A 263 9.94 -32.60 -1.66
N ASP A 264 10.36 -33.32 -2.70
CA ASP A 264 9.68 -33.40 -4.00
C ASP A 264 8.50 -34.40 -4.04
N ASN A 265 8.26 -35.15 -2.95
CA ASN A 265 7.19 -36.16 -2.88
C ASN A 265 5.95 -35.58 -2.21
N GLU A 266 4.77 -35.82 -2.76
CA GLU A 266 3.50 -35.51 -2.08
C GLU A 266 3.21 -36.54 -0.96
N VAL A 267 2.61 -36.05 0.13
CA VAL A 267 2.18 -36.85 1.29
C VAL A 267 0.64 -36.88 1.28
N GLU A 268 0.05 -38.05 1.49
CA GLU A 268 -1.41 -38.21 1.47
C GLU A 268 -2.08 -37.42 2.60
N VAL A 269 -3.04 -36.56 2.24
CA VAL A 269 -3.81 -35.72 3.14
C VAL A 269 -5.26 -36.21 3.19
N MET A 270 -5.76 -36.47 4.40
CA MET A 270 -7.16 -36.78 4.67
C MET A 270 -7.90 -35.53 5.15
N THR A 271 -8.94 -35.13 4.44
CA THR A 271 -9.93 -34.16 4.96
C THR A 271 -10.85 -34.87 5.95
N ASN A 272 -11.03 -34.31 7.14
CA ASN A 272 -11.92 -34.82 8.19
C ASN A 272 -13.32 -34.17 8.07
N ASP A 273 -14.36 -34.84 8.59
CA ASP A 273 -15.76 -34.35 8.58
C ASP A 273 -15.98 -33.03 9.35
N ASP A 274 -15.03 -32.63 10.22
CA ASP A 274 -15.07 -31.39 11.00
C ASP A 274 -14.43 -30.17 10.29
N GLY A 275 -13.98 -30.34 9.04
CA GLY A 275 -13.30 -29.32 8.26
C GLY A 275 -11.80 -29.16 8.56
N THR A 276 -11.21 -30.07 9.35
CA THR A 276 -9.76 -30.14 9.57
C THR A 276 -9.08 -31.11 8.60
N TYR A 277 -7.76 -31.00 8.46
CA TYR A 277 -6.93 -31.85 7.61
C TYR A 277 -6.00 -32.70 8.45
N SER A 278 -5.65 -33.91 7.99
CA SER A 278 -4.71 -34.79 8.66
C SER A 278 -3.76 -35.49 7.69
N PHE A 279 -2.55 -35.81 8.16
CA PHE A 279 -1.62 -36.71 7.47
C PHE A 279 -0.84 -37.54 8.48
N VAL A 280 -0.15 -38.59 8.02
CA VAL A 280 0.79 -39.37 8.84
C VAL A 280 2.19 -38.85 8.58
N MET A 281 2.91 -38.45 9.63
CA MET A 281 4.22 -37.83 9.50
C MET A 281 5.24 -38.83 8.90
N PRO A 282 5.89 -38.51 7.77
CA PRO A 282 6.95 -39.35 7.20
C PRO A 282 8.25 -39.25 8.01
N ALA A 283 9.24 -40.08 7.66
CA ALA A 283 10.60 -39.99 8.20
C ALA A 283 11.42 -38.85 7.56
N SER A 284 10.81 -37.68 7.42
CA SER A 284 11.37 -36.48 6.78
C SER A 284 10.56 -35.24 7.17
N SER A 285 11.16 -34.05 7.08
CA SER A 285 10.44 -32.79 7.34
C SER A 285 9.49 -32.46 6.18
N VAL A 286 8.33 -31.88 6.49
CA VAL A 286 7.27 -31.61 5.52
C VAL A 286 6.96 -30.12 5.39
N THR A 287 6.44 -29.73 4.23
CA THR A 287 5.84 -28.40 4.00
C THR A 287 4.35 -28.56 3.74
N ILE A 288 3.53 -27.76 4.42
CA ILE A 288 2.09 -27.64 4.18
C ILE A 288 1.89 -26.41 3.29
N SER A 289 1.10 -26.55 2.23
CA SER A 289 0.85 -25.52 1.23
C SER A 289 -0.59 -25.56 0.73
N GLN A 290 -1.12 -24.41 0.35
CA GLN A 290 -2.47 -24.21 -0.17
C GLN A 290 -2.40 -22.96 -1.05
N GLU A 291 -2.80 -23.04 -2.31
CA GLU A 291 -2.84 -21.88 -3.18
C GLU A 291 -4.07 -21.01 -2.85
N THR A 292 -3.96 -19.70 -3.08
CA THR A 292 -5.02 -18.72 -2.82
C THR A 292 -5.17 -17.79 -4.03
N ALA A 293 -6.37 -17.26 -4.20
CA ALA A 293 -6.67 -16.21 -5.17
C ALA A 293 -7.33 -15.02 -4.46
N ALA A 294 -7.16 -13.82 -5.00
CA ALA A 294 -7.91 -12.64 -4.56
C ALA A 294 -9.33 -12.70 -5.13
N SER A 295 -10.34 -12.77 -4.26
CA SER A 295 -11.74 -12.86 -4.66
C SER A 295 -12.19 -11.65 -5.47
N ILE A 296 -13.07 -11.87 -6.44
CA ILE A 296 -13.66 -10.81 -7.26
C ILE A 296 -14.96 -10.30 -6.65
N TYR A 297 -15.10 -8.97 -6.58
CA TYR A 297 -16.25 -8.30 -5.99
C TYR A 297 -16.91 -7.35 -6.99
N LYS A 298 -18.22 -7.12 -6.84
CA LYS A 298 -18.99 -6.32 -7.78
C LYS A 298 -18.87 -4.81 -7.51
N ILE A 299 -18.70 -4.03 -8.58
CA ILE A 299 -18.85 -2.57 -8.58
C ILE A 299 -20.28 -2.26 -9.03
N ASN A 300 -21.06 -1.61 -8.17
CA ASN A 300 -22.40 -1.16 -8.53
C ASN A 300 -22.31 0.31 -8.95
N ALA A 301 -22.07 0.53 -10.24
CA ALA A 301 -22.06 1.85 -10.84
C ALA A 301 -23.48 2.44 -10.93
N THR A 302 -23.59 3.75 -10.74
CA THR A 302 -24.79 4.56 -11.02
C THR A 302 -24.28 5.88 -11.58
N ILE A 303 -24.59 6.13 -12.85
CA ILE A 303 -24.01 7.22 -13.66
C ILE A 303 -25.16 8.13 -14.08
N GLY A 304 -24.86 9.41 -14.33
CA GLY A 304 -25.79 10.37 -14.94
C GLY A 304 -26.30 9.90 -16.30
N GLU A 305 -27.45 10.43 -16.73
CA GLU A 305 -28.13 9.97 -17.96
C GLU A 305 -27.37 10.39 -19.24
N HIS A 306 -26.53 11.43 -19.14
CA HIS A 306 -25.82 12.06 -20.25
C HIS A 306 -24.30 11.80 -20.23
N LEU A 307 -23.80 11.00 -19.29
CA LEU A 307 -22.38 10.63 -19.17
C LEU A 307 -22.17 9.13 -19.40
N GLU A 308 -21.12 8.77 -20.16
CA GLU A 308 -20.69 7.39 -20.38
C GLU A 308 -19.37 7.14 -19.63
N VAL A 309 -19.28 6.06 -18.86
CA VAL A 309 -18.09 5.74 -18.04
C VAL A 309 -17.72 4.27 -18.23
N ASP A 310 -16.54 4.04 -18.81
CA ASP A 310 -15.94 2.70 -18.89
C ASP A 310 -15.36 2.33 -17.52
N VAL A 311 -16.06 1.47 -16.78
CA VAL A 311 -15.67 0.93 -15.48
C VAL A 311 -16.13 -0.53 -15.40
N PRO A 312 -15.27 -1.48 -14.97
CA PRO A 312 -15.64 -2.90 -14.98
C PRO A 312 -16.70 -3.23 -13.93
N ASP A 313 -17.62 -4.15 -14.25
CA ASP A 313 -18.62 -4.68 -13.32
C ASP A 313 -18.00 -5.35 -12.07
N TYR A 314 -16.77 -5.88 -12.18
CA TYR A 314 -16.09 -6.62 -11.13
C TYR A 314 -14.60 -6.27 -11.07
N ALA A 315 -14.03 -6.29 -9.87
CA ALA A 315 -12.60 -6.15 -9.63
C ALA A 315 -12.13 -7.11 -8.52
N ALA A 316 -10.88 -7.58 -8.60
CA ALA A 316 -10.28 -8.43 -7.58
C ALA A 316 -9.92 -7.61 -6.33
N TYR A 317 -10.02 -8.22 -5.15
CA TYR A 317 -9.62 -7.60 -3.88
C TYR A 317 -8.21 -6.96 -3.93
N ASN A 318 -8.05 -5.79 -3.32
CA ASN A 318 -6.84 -4.97 -3.32
C ASN A 318 -6.29 -4.54 -4.70
N SER A 319 -6.94 -4.89 -5.82
CA SER A 319 -6.60 -4.31 -7.12
C SER A 319 -6.94 -2.82 -7.17
N LYS A 320 -6.18 -2.05 -7.97
CA LYS A 320 -6.50 -0.66 -8.29
C LYS A 320 -7.44 -0.65 -9.50
N VAL A 321 -8.59 0.00 -9.36
CA VAL A 321 -9.50 0.33 -10.45
C VAL A 321 -9.24 1.77 -10.85
N GLU A 322 -9.09 2.03 -12.15
CA GLU A 322 -8.84 3.35 -12.73
C GLU A 322 -9.83 3.59 -13.88
N PHE A 323 -10.44 4.77 -13.94
CA PHE A 323 -11.42 5.13 -14.96
C PHE A 323 -11.42 6.64 -15.23
N VAL A 324 -11.99 7.04 -16.36
CA VAL A 324 -12.20 8.46 -16.73
C VAL A 324 -13.70 8.71 -16.86
N VAL A 325 -14.16 9.88 -16.43
CA VAL A 325 -15.53 10.34 -16.66
C VAL A 325 -15.50 11.46 -17.71
N PRO A 326 -15.63 11.16 -19.01
CA PRO A 326 -15.65 12.18 -20.06
C PRO A 326 -16.90 13.07 -19.91
N SER A 327 -16.69 14.39 -19.90
CA SER A 327 -17.79 15.37 -19.97
C SER A 327 -18.24 15.57 -21.42
N THR A 328 -19.53 15.81 -21.63
CA THR A 328 -20.08 16.14 -22.95
C THR A 328 -20.03 17.65 -23.19
N ASN A 329 -20.66 18.12 -24.28
CA ASN A 329 -20.83 19.55 -24.51
C ASN A 329 -21.90 20.17 -23.61
N GLU A 330 -22.92 19.39 -23.23
CA GLU A 330 -24.10 19.86 -22.48
C GLU A 330 -24.02 19.57 -20.99
N TYR A 331 -23.26 18.53 -20.59
CA TYR A 331 -23.12 18.11 -19.20
C TYR A 331 -21.65 17.86 -18.83
N GLU A 332 -21.29 18.21 -17.60
CA GLU A 332 -19.99 17.87 -17.00
C GLU A 332 -20.18 17.19 -15.64
N VAL A 333 -19.08 16.66 -15.11
CA VAL A 333 -19.07 15.97 -13.81
C VAL A 333 -19.36 16.97 -12.69
N ASP A 334 -20.36 16.67 -11.87
CA ASP A 334 -20.60 17.36 -10.60
C ASP A 334 -19.79 16.70 -9.49
N LYS A 335 -19.95 15.38 -9.32
CA LYS A 335 -19.33 14.61 -8.24
C LYS A 335 -19.10 13.16 -8.63
N VAL A 336 -18.00 12.58 -8.15
CA VAL A 336 -17.76 11.13 -8.16
C VAL A 336 -17.61 10.66 -6.72
N THR A 337 -18.30 9.59 -6.33
CA THR A 337 -18.20 9.01 -4.98
C THR A 337 -18.14 7.49 -4.98
N LEU A 338 -17.42 6.91 -4.02
CA LEU A 338 -17.34 5.47 -3.75
C LEU A 338 -17.77 5.19 -2.31
N ASP A 339 -18.82 4.39 -2.10
CA ASP A 339 -19.47 4.20 -0.80
C ASP A 339 -19.75 5.55 -0.09
N ASN A 340 -20.29 6.52 -0.83
CA ASN A 340 -20.54 7.91 -0.42
C ASN A 340 -19.30 8.77 -0.08
N ILE A 341 -18.07 8.24 -0.23
CA ILE A 341 -16.83 9.01 -0.08
C ILE A 341 -16.44 9.62 -1.42
N GLU A 342 -16.20 10.92 -1.46
CA GLU A 342 -15.82 11.65 -2.68
C GLU A 342 -14.44 11.23 -3.22
N LEU A 343 -14.38 10.93 -4.51
CA LEU A 343 -13.14 10.66 -5.23
C LEU A 343 -12.65 11.94 -5.91
N VAL A 344 -11.34 12.16 -5.88
CA VAL A 344 -10.67 13.27 -6.55
C VAL A 344 -9.91 12.69 -7.75
N ALA A 345 -10.00 13.37 -8.90
CA ALA A 345 -9.24 13.00 -10.09
C ALA A 345 -7.76 13.39 -9.95
N ASP A 346 -6.87 12.67 -10.64
CA ASP A 346 -5.45 13.05 -10.76
C ASP A 346 -5.21 14.16 -11.80
N GLU A 347 -3.95 14.52 -12.02
CA GLU A 347 -3.54 15.56 -12.98
C GLU A 347 -3.86 15.19 -14.45
N GLU A 348 -4.19 13.93 -14.75
CA GLU A 348 -4.64 13.46 -16.06
C GLU A 348 -6.17 13.35 -16.16
N GLY A 349 -6.91 13.68 -15.09
CA GLY A 349 -8.37 13.59 -15.04
C GLY A 349 -8.92 12.18 -14.73
N LYS A 350 -8.07 11.25 -14.27
CA LYS A 350 -8.48 9.89 -13.93
C LYS A 350 -8.93 9.79 -12.48
N TYR A 351 -10.02 9.07 -12.25
CA TYR A 351 -10.46 8.65 -10.93
C TYR A 351 -9.90 7.25 -10.64
N SER A 352 -9.58 6.95 -9.38
CA SER A 352 -9.18 5.60 -9.00
C SER A 352 -9.53 5.23 -7.56
N PHE A 353 -9.62 3.93 -7.30
CA PHE A 353 -9.81 3.37 -5.96
C PHE A 353 -9.22 1.97 -5.84
N THR A 354 -9.01 1.51 -4.60
CA THR A 354 -8.62 0.13 -4.29
C THR A 354 -9.87 -0.69 -3.96
N MET A 355 -10.02 -1.87 -4.57
CA MET A 355 -11.20 -2.70 -4.37
C MET A 355 -11.23 -3.35 -2.98
N LYS A 356 -12.39 -3.30 -2.32
CA LYS A 356 -12.63 -3.79 -0.96
C LYS A 356 -12.98 -5.29 -0.95
N ASP A 357 -13.00 -5.90 0.23
CA ASP A 357 -13.43 -7.28 0.49
C ASP A 357 -14.97 -7.48 0.40
N ARG A 358 -15.64 -6.63 -0.38
CA ARG A 358 -17.09 -6.59 -0.58
C ARG A 358 -17.44 -5.84 -1.86
N ALA A 359 -18.68 -5.99 -2.31
CA ALA A 359 -19.23 -5.11 -3.34
C ALA A 359 -19.25 -3.64 -2.88
N VAL A 360 -19.02 -2.72 -3.81
CA VAL A 360 -18.98 -1.26 -3.60
C VAL A 360 -20.06 -0.55 -4.40
N SER A 361 -20.40 0.67 -4.02
CA SER A 361 -21.26 1.57 -4.82
C SER A 361 -20.43 2.72 -5.36
N LEU A 362 -20.39 2.85 -6.69
CA LEU A 362 -19.78 3.98 -7.40
C LEU A 362 -20.91 4.85 -7.95
N VAL A 363 -20.95 6.13 -7.55
CA VAL A 363 -21.96 7.09 -8.01
C VAL A 363 -21.26 8.27 -8.70
N VAL A 364 -21.64 8.52 -9.95
CA VAL A 364 -21.20 9.66 -10.76
C VAL A 364 -22.42 10.55 -11.01
N THR A 365 -22.41 11.77 -10.48
CA THR A 365 -23.45 12.77 -10.74
C THR A 365 -22.99 13.77 -11.79
N GLU A 366 -23.93 14.18 -12.63
CA GLU A 366 -23.76 15.16 -13.70
C GLU A 366 -24.45 16.49 -13.35
N LYS A 367 -24.00 17.56 -13.98
CA LYS A 367 -24.62 18.89 -13.97
C LYS A 367 -24.52 19.51 -15.36
N GLU A 368 -25.41 20.45 -15.63
CA GLU A 368 -25.41 21.24 -16.87
C GLU A 368 -24.10 22.02 -17.01
N ARG A 369 -23.54 22.02 -18.23
CA ARG A 369 -22.27 22.64 -18.59
C ARG A 369 -22.50 23.99 -19.27
N PHE A 370 -21.79 25.02 -18.82
CA PHE A 370 -21.98 26.39 -19.31
C PHE A 370 -20.67 27.02 -19.79
N ALA A 371 -20.69 27.56 -21.01
CA ALA A 371 -19.56 28.28 -21.59
C ALA A 371 -19.56 29.76 -21.17
N PRO A 372 -18.38 30.40 -21.06
CA PRO A 372 -18.28 31.79 -20.64
C PRO A 372 -18.80 32.76 -21.72
N ILE A 373 -19.41 33.87 -21.29
CA ILE A 373 -19.71 35.02 -22.15
C ILE A 373 -18.73 36.14 -21.82
N VAL A 374 -17.99 36.62 -22.83
CA VAL A 374 -17.11 37.80 -22.72
C VAL A 374 -17.75 38.97 -23.45
N LEU A 375 -17.94 40.09 -22.75
CA LEU A 375 -18.52 41.32 -23.30
C LEU A 375 -17.46 42.42 -23.36
N ASN A 376 -16.81 42.59 -24.52
CA ASN A 376 -15.87 43.67 -24.75
C ASN A 376 -16.64 44.96 -25.10
N ASP A 377 -17.12 45.61 -24.04
CA ASP A 377 -17.74 46.94 -24.08
C ASP A 377 -16.89 47.97 -24.85
N SER A 378 -17.57 48.90 -25.50
CA SER A 378 -16.96 50.12 -26.06
C SER A 378 -16.58 51.11 -24.94
N LYS A 379 -16.21 52.35 -25.27
CA LYS A 379 -15.87 53.37 -24.26
C LYS A 379 -17.12 53.85 -23.53
N HIS A 380 -18.18 54.19 -24.27
CA HIS A 380 -19.39 54.87 -23.78
C HIS A 380 -20.66 54.02 -23.82
N LEU A 381 -20.69 52.93 -24.60
CA LEU A 381 -21.79 51.96 -24.63
C LEU A 381 -21.38 50.63 -23.97
N MET A 382 -22.31 50.00 -23.25
CA MET A 382 -22.15 48.66 -22.64
C MET A 382 -23.10 47.62 -23.22
N MET A 383 -22.71 46.35 -23.13
CA MET A 383 -23.51 45.19 -23.52
C MET A 383 -24.14 44.49 -22.30
N THR A 384 -25.23 43.77 -22.53
CA THR A 384 -25.75 42.75 -21.62
C THR A 384 -26.30 41.59 -22.45
N ALA A 385 -25.95 40.35 -22.10
CA ALA A 385 -26.40 39.15 -22.79
C ALA A 385 -27.68 38.58 -22.16
N TYR A 386 -28.56 38.05 -23.01
CA TYR A 386 -29.84 37.48 -22.64
C TYR A 386 -30.08 36.17 -23.40
N THR A 387 -30.76 35.22 -22.77
CA THR A 387 -31.50 34.15 -23.44
C THR A 387 -32.92 34.62 -23.74
N HIS A 388 -33.60 34.01 -24.72
CA HIS A 388 -34.95 34.40 -25.14
C HIS A 388 -35.88 33.18 -25.13
N ASP A 389 -36.98 33.30 -24.39
CA ASP A 389 -38.11 32.38 -24.44
C ASP A 389 -39.05 32.83 -25.57
N GLU A 390 -39.08 32.07 -26.67
CA GLU A 390 -39.90 32.36 -27.85
C GLU A 390 -41.42 32.17 -27.59
N GLU A 391 -41.84 31.39 -26.59
CA GLU A 391 -43.27 31.18 -26.25
C GLU A 391 -43.81 32.27 -25.33
N ALA A 392 -43.05 32.62 -24.27
CA ALA A 392 -43.41 33.71 -23.37
C ALA A 392 -43.05 35.11 -23.93
N ASN A 393 -42.23 35.17 -24.97
CA ASN A 393 -41.54 36.35 -25.48
C ASN A 393 -40.81 37.15 -24.38
N THR A 394 -39.98 36.45 -23.59
CA THR A 394 -39.23 37.07 -22.49
C THR A 394 -37.72 36.92 -22.65
N TYR A 395 -36.98 37.96 -22.26
CA TYR A 395 -35.52 38.00 -22.33
C TYR A 395 -34.94 37.93 -20.92
N THR A 396 -34.17 36.89 -20.61
CA THR A 396 -33.58 36.66 -19.28
C THR A 396 -32.08 36.92 -19.30
N PRO A 397 -31.53 37.82 -18.45
CA PRO A 397 -30.11 38.17 -18.51
C PRO A 397 -29.22 37.03 -18.01
N VAL A 398 -28.11 36.79 -18.71
CA VAL A 398 -27.17 35.69 -18.44
C VAL A 398 -25.70 36.12 -18.53
N THR A 399 -24.83 35.41 -17.81
CA THR A 399 -23.36 35.58 -17.83
C THR A 399 -22.61 34.37 -18.37
N GLN A 400 -23.30 33.26 -18.59
CA GLN A 400 -22.82 32.03 -19.20
C GLN A 400 -23.95 31.44 -20.06
N VAL A 401 -23.63 30.52 -20.97
CA VAL A 401 -24.57 29.99 -21.99
C VAL A 401 -24.38 28.49 -22.19
N ARG A 402 -25.46 27.75 -22.47
CA ARG A 402 -25.40 26.31 -22.76
C ARG A 402 -24.90 26.03 -24.19
N TRP A 403 -24.54 24.78 -24.46
CA TRP A 403 -24.30 24.34 -25.84
C TRP A 403 -25.56 24.50 -26.70
N GLY A 404 -25.40 24.93 -27.96
CA GLY A 404 -26.52 25.12 -28.90
C GLY A 404 -27.49 26.29 -28.61
N GLU A 405 -27.40 26.93 -27.44
CA GLU A 405 -28.29 28.01 -27.02
C GLU A 405 -27.97 29.33 -27.74
N LYS A 406 -29.01 30.09 -28.12
CA LYS A 406 -28.89 31.39 -28.81
C LYS A 406 -28.79 32.52 -27.79
N LEU A 407 -27.88 33.47 -28.02
CA LEU A 407 -27.80 34.71 -27.24
C LEU A 407 -28.32 35.93 -27.99
N TYR A 408 -28.93 36.82 -27.21
CA TYR A 408 -29.47 38.10 -27.61
C TYR A 408 -28.77 39.19 -26.78
N ILE A 409 -28.05 40.09 -27.44
CA ILE A 409 -27.28 41.17 -26.81
C ILE A 409 -28.10 42.46 -26.83
N LYS A 410 -28.29 43.07 -25.68
CA LYS A 410 -28.77 44.46 -25.59
C LYS A 410 -27.58 45.39 -25.43
N VAL A 411 -27.61 46.52 -26.12
CA VAL A 411 -26.62 47.61 -25.97
C VAL A 411 -27.29 48.80 -25.31
N THR A 412 -26.63 49.42 -24.33
CA THR A 412 -27.14 50.59 -23.60
C THR A 412 -26.03 51.62 -23.34
N PRO A 413 -26.36 52.91 -23.18
CA PRO A 413 -25.39 53.92 -22.72
C PRO A 413 -24.87 53.60 -21.32
N LYS A 414 -23.58 53.82 -21.08
CA LYS A 414 -23.00 53.73 -19.73
C LYS A 414 -23.47 54.90 -18.86
N ALA A 415 -23.41 54.72 -17.54
CA ALA A 415 -23.83 55.75 -16.58
C ALA A 415 -23.13 57.10 -16.82
N GLY A 416 -23.93 58.14 -17.08
CA GLY A 416 -23.44 59.49 -17.42
C GLY A 416 -23.34 59.80 -18.93
N VAL A 417 -23.68 58.83 -19.79
CA VAL A 417 -23.81 59.01 -21.25
C VAL A 417 -25.29 59.13 -21.61
N ASN A 418 -25.68 60.08 -22.47
CA ASN A 418 -27.08 60.21 -22.89
C ASN A 418 -27.42 59.21 -24.01
N GLU A 419 -28.70 58.89 -24.14
CA GLU A 419 -29.19 58.00 -25.19
C GLU A 419 -29.00 58.63 -26.58
N GLY A 420 -28.37 57.87 -27.49
CA GLY A 420 -28.16 58.27 -28.88
C GLY A 420 -26.99 59.21 -29.15
N ASP A 421 -26.20 59.65 -28.17
CA ASP A 421 -24.96 60.43 -28.42
C ASP A 421 -23.86 59.59 -29.07
N TYR A 422 -23.87 58.28 -28.81
CA TYR A 422 -23.01 57.28 -29.44
C TYR A 422 -23.89 56.21 -30.07
N GLY A 423 -23.55 55.82 -31.29
CA GLY A 423 -24.18 54.76 -32.06
C GLY A 423 -23.31 53.51 -32.12
N ILE A 424 -23.84 52.47 -32.77
CA ILE A 424 -23.11 51.22 -33.01
C ILE A 424 -22.60 51.25 -34.45
N ASP A 425 -21.27 51.30 -34.62
CA ASP A 425 -20.63 51.14 -35.94
C ASP A 425 -20.54 49.65 -36.30
N LYS A 426 -20.20 48.83 -35.30
CA LYS A 426 -20.01 47.39 -35.46
C LYS A 426 -20.31 46.63 -34.17
N LEU A 427 -21.03 45.51 -34.27
CA LEU A 427 -21.20 44.56 -33.18
C LEU A 427 -21.00 43.15 -33.72
N GLU A 428 -20.01 42.45 -33.17
CA GLU A 428 -19.58 41.12 -33.60
C GLU A 428 -19.49 40.14 -32.44
N VAL A 429 -19.65 38.86 -32.75
CA VAL A 429 -19.35 37.73 -31.87
C VAL A 429 -18.25 36.89 -32.48
N LYS A 430 -17.27 36.53 -31.67
CA LYS A 430 -16.20 35.59 -32.00
C LYS A 430 -16.46 34.27 -31.29
N LEU A 431 -16.54 33.19 -32.08
CA LEU A 431 -16.93 31.84 -31.61
C LEU A 431 -15.72 30.92 -31.42
N GLY A 432 -14.58 31.30 -32.01
CA GLY A 432 -13.30 30.62 -31.96
C GLY A 432 -12.23 31.48 -32.63
N GLU A 433 -10.97 31.06 -32.65
CA GLU A 433 -9.82 31.88 -33.07
C GLU A 433 -10.00 32.57 -34.44
N ASN A 434 -10.63 31.89 -35.40
CA ASN A 434 -10.79 32.33 -36.79
C ASN A 434 -12.26 32.47 -37.25
N ASP A 435 -13.24 32.40 -36.34
CA ASP A 435 -14.66 32.56 -36.65
C ASP A 435 -15.24 33.78 -35.93
N THR A 436 -15.58 34.81 -36.70
CA THR A 436 -16.14 36.09 -36.21
C THR A 436 -17.29 36.50 -37.12
N ARG A 437 -18.43 36.87 -36.52
CA ARG A 437 -19.70 37.08 -37.21
C ARG A 437 -20.39 38.34 -36.71
N ALA A 438 -20.96 39.12 -37.62
CA ALA A 438 -21.80 40.26 -37.27
C ALA A 438 -23.13 39.83 -36.63
N LEU A 439 -23.68 40.68 -35.76
CA LEU A 439 -25.03 40.53 -35.21
C LEU A 439 -26.02 41.43 -35.95
N TYR A 440 -27.29 41.03 -35.94
CA TYR A 440 -28.41 41.75 -36.54
C TYR A 440 -29.42 42.13 -35.46
N THR A 441 -30.02 43.32 -35.52
CA THR A 441 -31.11 43.68 -34.59
C THR A 441 -32.41 42.95 -34.96
N ASN A 442 -33.15 42.48 -33.96
CA ASN A 442 -34.54 42.09 -34.11
C ASN A 442 -35.48 43.30 -33.92
N SER A 443 -36.81 43.06 -33.94
CA SER A 443 -37.86 44.07 -33.72
C SER A 443 -37.83 44.73 -32.35
N ASP A 444 -37.23 44.07 -31.37
CA ASP A 444 -37.33 44.40 -29.94
C ASP A 444 -36.08 45.16 -29.44
N GLY A 445 -35.15 45.45 -30.35
CA GLY A 445 -33.89 46.15 -30.06
C GLY A 445 -32.78 45.25 -29.49
N TYR A 446 -32.87 43.93 -29.66
CA TYR A 446 -31.79 43.00 -29.30
C TYR A 446 -31.03 42.53 -30.52
N TYR A 447 -29.71 42.47 -30.40
CA TYR A 447 -28.78 42.04 -31.43
C TYR A 447 -28.50 40.55 -31.27
N TYR A 448 -28.60 39.78 -32.35
CA TYR A 448 -28.38 38.33 -32.33
C TYR A 448 -27.81 37.85 -33.67
N ASN A 449 -27.32 36.61 -33.70
CA ASN A 449 -26.99 35.92 -34.95
C ASN A 449 -27.54 34.49 -34.86
N PRO A 450 -28.46 34.06 -35.76
CA PRO A 450 -29.12 32.75 -35.67
C PRO A 450 -28.19 31.52 -35.67
N SER A 451 -26.93 31.70 -36.08
CA SER A 451 -25.92 30.63 -36.13
C SER A 451 -24.77 30.84 -35.14
N ALA A 452 -24.83 31.87 -34.28
CA ALA A 452 -23.86 32.10 -33.22
C ALA A 452 -24.26 31.38 -31.93
N VAL A 453 -23.96 30.09 -31.93
CA VAL A 453 -24.07 29.19 -30.77
C VAL A 453 -22.66 28.80 -30.33
N VAL A 454 -22.50 28.29 -29.10
CA VAL A 454 -21.20 27.81 -28.60
C VAL A 454 -20.64 26.72 -29.53
N SER A 455 -19.36 26.85 -29.91
CA SER A 455 -18.61 25.84 -30.67
C SER A 455 -17.42 25.24 -29.91
N ASP A 456 -17.01 25.87 -28.81
CA ASP A 456 -16.02 25.39 -27.84
C ASP A 456 -16.44 25.90 -26.44
N MET A 457 -16.69 24.97 -25.50
CA MET A 457 -17.12 25.28 -24.13
C MET A 457 -16.04 26.03 -23.32
N THR A 458 -14.78 25.96 -23.73
CA THR A 458 -13.62 26.61 -23.10
C THR A 458 -13.43 28.03 -23.61
N TYR A 459 -13.59 28.24 -24.91
CA TYR A 459 -13.46 29.56 -25.56
C TYR A 459 -14.69 30.45 -25.30
N GLY A 460 -15.88 29.83 -25.26
CA GLY A 460 -17.15 30.51 -25.08
C GLY A 460 -17.55 31.40 -26.25
N LEU A 461 -18.26 32.50 -25.95
CA LEU A 461 -18.66 33.50 -26.94
C LEU A 461 -18.14 34.88 -26.54
N GLN A 462 -17.38 35.51 -27.43
CA GLN A 462 -16.70 36.78 -27.16
C GLN A 462 -17.29 37.89 -28.04
N PHE A 463 -18.08 38.77 -27.45
CA PHE A 463 -18.75 39.87 -28.15
C PHE A 463 -17.89 41.13 -28.10
N THR A 464 -17.84 41.88 -29.20
CA THR A 464 -17.05 43.12 -29.31
C THR A 464 -17.89 44.23 -29.93
N LEU A 465 -17.95 45.37 -29.22
CA LEU A 465 -18.74 46.53 -29.59
C LEU A 465 -17.85 47.69 -30.03
N THR A 466 -18.02 48.15 -31.27
CA THR A 466 -17.40 49.36 -31.81
C THR A 466 -18.45 50.47 -31.88
N GLU A 467 -18.19 51.57 -31.18
CA GLU A 467 -19.04 52.76 -31.15
C GLU A 467 -18.69 53.74 -32.27
N VAL A 468 -19.65 54.59 -32.65
CA VAL A 468 -19.45 55.79 -33.49
C VAL A 468 -20.04 57.00 -32.80
N GLU A 469 -19.32 58.12 -32.79
CA GLU A 469 -19.82 59.39 -32.26
C GLU A 469 -20.83 60.00 -33.24
N ALA A 470 -21.90 60.64 -32.74
CA ALA A 470 -22.84 61.34 -33.61
C ALA A 470 -22.17 62.55 -34.29
N ILE A 471 -22.03 62.52 -35.61
CA ILE A 471 -21.49 63.64 -36.40
C ILE A 471 -22.51 64.79 -36.54
N PHE A 472 -23.77 64.55 -36.16
CA PHE A 472 -24.85 65.54 -36.15
C PHE A 472 -25.54 65.63 -34.78
N ASP A 473 -25.95 66.85 -34.44
CA ASP A 473 -27.01 67.07 -33.45
C ASP A 473 -28.31 66.40 -33.90
N ALA A 474 -29.12 65.91 -32.95
CA ALA A 474 -30.40 65.25 -33.24
C ALA A 474 -31.42 66.15 -33.97
N ASN A 475 -31.21 67.48 -33.98
CA ASN A 475 -32.05 68.47 -34.67
C ASN A 475 -31.38 69.04 -35.94
N HIS A 476 -30.26 68.47 -36.42
CA HIS A 476 -29.55 68.96 -37.59
C HIS A 476 -30.40 68.80 -38.87
N VAL A 477 -30.24 69.72 -39.83
CA VAL A 477 -31.07 69.80 -41.05
C VAL A 477 -31.04 68.54 -41.93
N ILE A 478 -29.96 67.76 -41.85
CA ILE A 478 -29.76 66.50 -42.58
C ILE A 478 -30.42 65.30 -41.88
N VAL A 479 -30.75 65.37 -40.59
CA VAL A 479 -31.25 64.22 -39.82
C VAL A 479 -32.77 64.09 -39.95
N GLY A 480 -33.24 62.90 -40.31
CA GLY A 480 -34.65 62.53 -40.38
C GLY A 480 -35.06 61.84 -41.69
N SER A 481 -36.34 61.99 -42.03
CA SER A 481 -36.96 61.45 -43.25
C SER A 481 -37.39 62.57 -44.18
N HIS A 482 -36.94 62.49 -45.45
CA HIS A 482 -36.96 63.58 -46.42
C HIS A 482 -37.53 63.10 -47.76
N ALA A 483 -38.64 63.68 -48.23
CA ALA A 483 -39.14 63.43 -49.58
C ALA A 483 -38.47 64.38 -50.59
N GLY A 484 -38.33 63.97 -51.86
CA GLY A 484 -37.60 64.76 -52.84
C GLY A 484 -37.91 64.46 -54.31
N ALA A 485 -37.06 64.98 -55.18
CA ALA A 485 -37.08 64.73 -56.62
C ALA A 485 -35.66 64.78 -57.19
N TYR A 486 -35.50 64.20 -58.38
CA TYR A 486 -34.26 64.23 -59.14
C TYR A 486 -34.53 64.64 -60.58
N ILE A 487 -33.59 65.36 -61.18
CA ILE A 487 -33.66 65.74 -62.59
C ILE A 487 -33.17 64.55 -63.41
N ASN A 488 -34.01 64.07 -64.33
CA ASN A 488 -33.73 62.95 -65.20
C ASN A 488 -33.48 63.48 -66.63
N TYR A 489 -32.60 62.81 -67.38
CA TYR A 489 -32.29 63.16 -68.76
C TYR A 489 -32.43 61.93 -69.65
N SER A 490 -33.34 62.04 -70.61
CA SER A 490 -33.58 61.04 -71.63
C SER A 490 -32.99 61.50 -72.96
N TYR A 491 -32.16 60.67 -73.57
CA TYR A 491 -31.60 60.89 -74.91
C TYR A 491 -32.67 61.07 -76.01
N SER A 492 -33.91 60.63 -75.78
CA SER A 492 -35.01 60.68 -76.76
C SER A 492 -36.14 61.66 -76.42
N SER A 493 -36.23 62.16 -75.18
CA SER A 493 -37.33 63.05 -74.74
C SER A 493 -36.89 64.31 -74.01
N GLY A 494 -35.58 64.54 -73.83
CA GLY A 494 -35.05 65.72 -73.12
C GLY A 494 -35.08 65.56 -71.60
N VAL A 495 -35.27 66.67 -70.89
CA VAL A 495 -35.24 66.73 -69.41
C VAL A 495 -36.62 66.54 -68.81
N SER A 496 -36.71 65.70 -67.77
CA SER A 496 -37.88 65.56 -66.90
C SER A 496 -37.48 65.75 -65.43
N LEU A 497 -38.42 66.18 -64.59
CA LEU A 497 -38.24 66.18 -63.13
C LEU A 497 -39.06 65.02 -62.54
N ASP A 498 -38.36 63.94 -62.18
CA ASP A 498 -38.97 62.74 -61.62
C ASP A 498 -38.98 62.83 -60.09
N LYS A 499 -40.18 62.73 -59.49
CA LYS A 499 -40.36 62.65 -58.03
C LYS A 499 -39.75 61.35 -57.51
N THR A 500 -39.01 61.40 -56.40
CA THR A 500 -38.53 60.15 -55.78
C THR A 500 -39.75 59.38 -55.26
N LYS A 501 -39.87 58.10 -55.64
CA LYS A 501 -40.92 57.20 -55.10
C LYS A 501 -40.71 56.81 -53.64
N SER A 502 -39.61 57.30 -53.05
CA SER A 502 -39.08 56.88 -51.77
C SER A 502 -38.41 58.07 -51.10
N ASN A 503 -38.47 58.10 -49.77
CA ASN A 503 -37.91 59.19 -48.96
C ASN A 503 -36.47 58.86 -48.59
N LEU A 504 -35.56 59.82 -48.76
CA LEU A 504 -34.23 59.74 -48.19
C LEU A 504 -34.34 59.72 -46.65
N VAL A 505 -33.59 58.83 -46.01
CA VAL A 505 -33.52 58.72 -44.55
C VAL A 505 -32.07 58.91 -44.12
N ALA A 506 -31.79 59.92 -43.31
CA ALA A 506 -30.45 60.17 -42.77
C ALA A 506 -30.46 60.14 -41.24
N ASP A 507 -29.48 59.45 -40.65
CA ASP A 507 -29.30 59.38 -39.20
C ASP A 507 -28.27 60.39 -38.67
N ARG A 508 -28.16 60.50 -37.35
CA ARG A 508 -27.21 61.42 -36.69
C ARG A 508 -25.74 60.93 -36.69
N PHE A 509 -25.48 59.75 -37.25
CA PHE A 509 -24.15 59.15 -37.40
C PHE A 509 -23.59 59.31 -38.83
N GLY A 510 -24.34 59.97 -39.71
CA GLY A 510 -23.93 60.27 -41.07
C GLY A 510 -24.35 59.23 -42.10
N ASN A 511 -25.11 58.20 -41.73
CA ASN A 511 -25.62 57.23 -42.71
C ASN A 511 -26.81 57.86 -43.44
N ILE A 512 -26.67 58.04 -44.75
CA ILE A 512 -27.68 58.59 -45.63
C ILE A 512 -28.17 57.50 -46.59
N SER A 513 -29.43 57.12 -46.43
CA SER A 513 -30.07 55.98 -47.08
C SER A 513 -31.06 56.41 -48.14
N PHE A 514 -30.89 55.86 -49.35
CA PHE A 514 -31.73 56.03 -50.52
C PHE A 514 -32.54 54.75 -50.74
N PRO A 515 -33.73 54.60 -50.13
CA PRO A 515 -34.64 53.53 -50.49
C PRO A 515 -35.16 53.70 -51.91
N THR A 516 -35.51 52.58 -52.54
CA THR A 516 -36.18 52.48 -53.84
C THR A 516 -37.36 51.52 -53.73
N SER A 517 -38.07 51.24 -54.81
CA SER A 517 -39.14 50.22 -54.80
C SER A 517 -38.64 48.78 -54.70
N TYR A 518 -37.33 48.52 -54.70
CA TYR A 518 -36.76 47.15 -54.74
C TYR A 518 -35.51 46.94 -53.86
N SER A 519 -34.83 48.01 -53.44
CA SER A 519 -33.59 47.97 -52.64
C SER A 519 -33.42 49.27 -51.85
N THR A 520 -32.44 49.32 -50.92
CA THR A 520 -31.98 50.57 -50.30
C THR A 520 -30.47 50.65 -50.44
N THR A 521 -29.95 51.79 -50.91
CA THR A 521 -28.51 52.07 -50.93
C THR A 521 -28.17 53.04 -49.81
N THR A 522 -27.29 52.67 -48.90
CA THR A 522 -26.79 53.55 -47.83
C THR A 522 -25.39 54.04 -48.17
N THR A 523 -25.07 55.27 -47.80
CA THR A 523 -23.77 55.92 -47.96
C THR A 523 -23.41 56.63 -46.66
N LYS A 524 -22.11 56.78 -46.35
CA LYS A 524 -21.66 57.51 -45.16
C LYS A 524 -21.25 58.95 -45.52
N ILE A 525 -21.67 59.93 -44.74
CA ILE A 525 -21.19 61.31 -44.81
C ILE A 525 -19.86 61.38 -44.07
N THR A 526 -18.80 61.80 -44.77
CA THR A 526 -17.41 61.75 -44.28
C THR A 526 -16.93 63.04 -43.65
N SER A 527 -17.58 64.16 -43.99
CA SER A 527 -17.29 65.48 -43.42
C SER A 527 -18.45 66.43 -43.70
N VAL A 528 -18.63 67.40 -42.80
CA VAL A 528 -19.65 68.44 -42.83
C VAL A 528 -18.96 69.77 -42.50
N ASP A 529 -19.30 70.82 -43.22
CA ASP A 529 -18.89 72.19 -42.89
C ASP A 529 -20.15 73.05 -42.73
N ASP A 530 -20.53 73.28 -41.48
CA ASP A 530 -21.68 74.11 -41.12
C ASP A 530 -21.52 75.60 -41.46
N THR A 531 -20.32 76.05 -41.85
CA THR A 531 -20.05 77.43 -42.29
C THR A 531 -20.42 77.62 -43.75
N THR A 532 -20.01 76.68 -44.62
CA THR A 532 -20.37 76.68 -46.05
C THR A 532 -21.67 75.92 -46.34
N LYS A 533 -22.22 75.23 -45.34
CA LYS A 533 -23.36 74.30 -45.43
C LYS A 533 -23.14 73.12 -46.37
N THR A 534 -21.88 72.76 -46.65
CA THR A 534 -21.51 71.63 -47.51
C THR A 534 -21.26 70.34 -46.71
N PHE A 535 -21.33 69.19 -47.38
CA PHE A 535 -20.93 67.90 -46.84
C PHE A 535 -20.36 67.00 -47.94
N LYS A 536 -19.61 65.97 -47.56
CA LYS A 536 -18.99 64.98 -48.48
C LYS A 536 -19.49 63.56 -48.20
N MET A 537 -19.49 62.71 -49.22
CA MET A 537 -20.03 61.35 -49.16
C MET A 537 -18.98 60.31 -49.57
N GLU A 538 -19.03 59.14 -48.94
CA GLU A 538 -18.22 57.97 -49.31
C GLU A 538 -19.00 57.09 -50.31
N SER A 539 -19.07 57.52 -51.57
CA SER A 539 -19.79 56.80 -52.62
C SER A 539 -19.10 56.92 -53.97
N THR A 540 -19.25 55.89 -54.81
CA THR A 540 -18.91 55.94 -56.23
C THR A 540 -19.88 56.79 -57.04
N ASP A 541 -21.06 57.08 -56.48
CA ASP A 541 -22.22 57.63 -57.20
C ASP A 541 -22.52 59.09 -56.78
N TYR A 542 -21.97 59.54 -55.64
CA TYR A 542 -22.17 60.89 -55.07
C TYR A 542 -20.86 61.47 -54.46
N GLU A 543 -20.45 62.68 -54.86
CA GLU A 543 -19.26 63.36 -54.28
C GLU A 543 -19.58 63.96 -52.90
N GLY A 544 -20.84 64.34 -52.67
CA GLY A 544 -21.27 65.09 -51.48
C GLY A 544 -22.55 65.87 -51.73
N GLY A 545 -22.67 67.03 -51.10
CA GLY A 545 -23.84 67.89 -51.23
C GLY A 545 -23.73 69.20 -50.45
N TRP A 546 -24.84 69.93 -50.36
CA TRP A 546 -24.98 71.09 -49.49
C TRP A 546 -26.41 71.24 -48.99
N THR A 547 -26.62 72.16 -48.05
CA THR A 547 -27.94 72.48 -47.51
C THR A 547 -28.24 73.97 -47.64
N ASP A 548 -29.48 74.32 -47.97
CA ASP A 548 -29.95 75.70 -48.02
C ASP A 548 -31.44 75.80 -47.69
N ASN A 549 -31.85 76.80 -46.90
CA ASN A 549 -33.25 77.13 -46.62
C ASN A 549 -34.17 75.92 -46.29
N GLY A 550 -33.68 74.93 -45.53
CA GLY A 550 -34.42 73.71 -45.15
C GLY A 550 -34.44 72.60 -46.22
N LEU A 551 -33.48 72.64 -47.15
CA LEU A 551 -33.33 71.69 -48.26
C LEU A 551 -31.98 70.99 -48.19
N ILE A 552 -31.92 69.76 -48.69
CA ILE A 552 -30.68 69.00 -48.89
C ILE A 552 -30.49 68.80 -50.39
N TYR A 553 -29.34 69.23 -50.90
CA TYR A 553 -28.89 69.07 -52.28
C TYR A 553 -27.79 68.01 -52.33
N ILE A 554 -27.87 67.05 -53.24
CA ILE A 554 -26.89 65.95 -53.35
C ILE A 554 -26.32 65.88 -54.76
N LEU A 555 -24.97 65.93 -54.85
CA LEU A 555 -24.16 65.98 -56.06
C LEU A 555 -23.75 64.57 -56.51
N SER A 556 -24.22 64.12 -57.68
CA SER A 556 -23.72 62.86 -58.26
C SER A 556 -22.33 62.99 -58.89
N THR A 557 -21.53 61.93 -58.77
CA THR A 557 -20.23 61.75 -59.46
C THR A 557 -20.35 61.48 -60.96
N SER A 558 -21.53 61.06 -61.45
CA SER A 558 -21.58 60.20 -62.64
C SER A 558 -21.22 60.96 -63.92
N THR A 559 -20.05 60.66 -64.51
CA THR A 559 -19.61 61.25 -65.79
C THR A 559 -20.06 60.46 -67.01
N TYR A 560 -20.77 59.34 -66.82
CA TYR A 560 -21.15 58.43 -67.92
C TYR A 560 -22.29 58.97 -68.80
N ASN A 561 -23.10 59.88 -68.23
CA ASN A 561 -23.84 60.87 -68.99
C ASN A 561 -23.23 62.25 -68.69
N ASN A 562 -23.30 63.17 -69.64
CA ASN A 562 -22.51 64.41 -69.61
C ASN A 562 -23.24 65.53 -68.82
N LEU A 563 -23.71 65.19 -67.60
CA LEU A 563 -24.67 65.95 -66.79
C LEU A 563 -24.47 65.66 -65.30
N THR A 564 -24.34 66.71 -64.50
CA THR A 564 -24.39 66.60 -63.03
C THR A 564 -25.83 66.38 -62.59
N TYR A 565 -26.09 65.33 -61.81
CA TYR A 565 -27.41 65.10 -61.20
C TYR A 565 -27.45 65.71 -59.81
N ASP A 566 -28.21 66.80 -59.67
CA ASP A 566 -28.58 67.39 -58.38
C ASP A 566 -29.92 66.76 -57.93
N LEU A 567 -29.90 66.01 -56.83
CA LEU A 567 -31.14 65.61 -56.14
C LEU A 567 -31.49 66.66 -55.08
N VAL A 568 -32.79 66.95 -54.93
CA VAL A 568 -33.29 67.93 -53.95
C VAL A 568 -34.31 67.28 -53.02
N PHE A 569 -34.06 67.36 -51.71
CA PHE A 569 -34.87 66.79 -50.65
C PHE A 569 -35.34 67.85 -49.65
N LEU A 570 -36.54 67.65 -49.09
CA LEU A 570 -37.18 68.56 -48.13
C LEU A 570 -36.93 68.13 -46.67
N GLN A 571 -36.67 69.07 -45.77
CA GLN A 571 -36.63 68.81 -44.33
C GLN A 571 -38.04 68.52 -43.77
N GLY A 572 -38.26 67.27 -43.32
CA GLY A 572 -39.32 66.91 -42.36
C GLY A 572 -40.67 66.47 -42.91
N SER A 573 -40.94 65.16 -42.78
CA SER A 573 -42.22 64.50 -42.40
C SER A 573 -43.55 64.76 -43.14
N THR A 574 -43.78 65.88 -43.83
CA THR A 574 -45.15 66.28 -44.28
C THR A 574 -45.36 66.30 -45.78
N SER A 575 -44.31 66.30 -46.59
CA SER A 575 -44.38 66.61 -48.03
C SER A 575 -44.72 65.40 -48.92
N SER A 576 -45.76 64.63 -48.57
CA SER A 576 -46.39 63.67 -49.48
C SER A 576 -46.85 64.34 -50.77
N ASN A 577 -47.30 65.59 -50.64
CA ASN A 577 -47.93 66.42 -51.66
C ASN A 577 -46.93 67.15 -52.57
N LEU A 578 -45.68 66.70 -52.62
CA LEU A 578 -44.67 67.16 -53.58
C LEU A 578 -45.21 67.09 -55.02
N GLU A 579 -45.47 68.24 -55.66
CA GLU A 579 -45.71 68.36 -57.11
C GLU A 579 -44.43 68.77 -57.83
N THR A 580 -44.22 68.26 -59.05
CA THR A 580 -43.10 68.59 -59.92
C THR A 580 -43.60 69.30 -61.18
N GLU A 581 -43.16 70.55 -61.40
CA GLU A 581 -43.53 71.38 -62.56
C GLU A 581 -42.27 71.82 -63.32
N TYR A 582 -42.05 71.29 -64.52
CA TYR A 582 -40.93 71.71 -65.37
C TYR A 582 -41.24 73.05 -66.04
N LEU A 583 -40.38 74.07 -65.86
CA LEU A 583 -40.68 75.45 -66.26
C LEU A 583 -39.99 75.87 -67.55
N ALA A 584 -38.69 75.60 -67.71
CA ALA A 584 -37.93 76.05 -68.89
C ALA A 584 -36.64 75.27 -69.16
N ASP A 585 -36.32 75.17 -70.45
CA ASP A 585 -34.99 74.89 -71.00
C ASP A 585 -34.34 76.20 -71.48
N SER A 586 -33.12 76.49 -71.03
CA SER A 586 -32.34 77.65 -71.50
C SER A 586 -31.66 77.32 -72.84
N LYS A 587 -32.41 77.51 -73.94
CA LYS A 587 -32.05 77.11 -75.31
C LYS A 587 -30.81 77.77 -75.96
N ASP A 588 -29.98 78.48 -75.22
CA ASP A 588 -28.69 78.98 -75.71
C ASP A 588 -27.58 77.94 -75.49
N SER A 589 -26.65 77.85 -76.44
CA SER A 589 -25.84 76.65 -76.67
C SER A 589 -24.69 76.40 -75.68
N THR A 590 -24.55 77.21 -74.61
CA THR A 590 -23.55 77.04 -73.54
C THR A 590 -23.95 77.73 -72.22
N PRO A 591 -23.81 77.07 -71.06
CA PRO A 591 -24.35 75.75 -70.74
C PRO A 591 -25.85 75.84 -70.44
N THR A 592 -26.61 74.76 -70.67
CA THR A 592 -28.05 74.73 -70.36
C THR A 592 -28.30 74.78 -68.85
N LYS A 593 -28.99 75.83 -68.40
CA LYS A 593 -29.67 75.93 -67.10
C LYS A 593 -31.10 75.38 -67.27
N TYR A 594 -31.45 74.33 -66.54
CA TYR A 594 -32.82 73.81 -66.48
C TYR A 594 -33.51 74.34 -65.23
N ILE A 595 -34.72 74.89 -65.38
CA ILE A 595 -35.50 75.40 -64.25
C ILE A 595 -36.71 74.49 -64.03
N ALA A 596 -36.81 73.92 -62.83
CA ALA A 596 -37.97 73.15 -62.40
C ALA A 596 -38.46 73.61 -61.03
N ARG A 597 -39.78 73.59 -60.83
CA ARG A 597 -40.44 74.01 -59.59
C ARG A 597 -40.94 72.79 -58.83
N LEU A 598 -40.42 72.62 -57.62
CA LEU A 598 -40.97 71.74 -56.60
C LEU A 598 -41.98 72.56 -55.78
N LYS A 599 -43.23 72.09 -55.72
CA LYS A 599 -44.24 72.66 -54.83
C LYS A 599 -44.44 71.74 -53.65
N ASN A 600 -44.51 72.33 -52.47
CA ASN A 600 -45.03 71.71 -51.25
C ASN A 600 -46.09 72.65 -50.66
N ASP A 601 -46.96 72.16 -49.78
CA ASP A 601 -48.09 72.90 -49.20
C ASP A 601 -47.70 74.21 -48.48
N THR A 602 -46.40 74.43 -48.23
CA THR A 602 -45.82 75.57 -47.52
C THR A 602 -44.77 76.37 -48.31
N LYS A 603 -44.25 75.88 -49.44
CA LYS A 603 -43.09 76.48 -50.13
C LYS A 603 -43.01 76.11 -51.62
N ASP A 604 -42.77 77.11 -52.46
CA ASP A 604 -42.29 76.95 -53.84
C ASP A 604 -40.75 76.94 -53.85
N ILE A 605 -40.14 75.98 -54.52
CA ILE A 605 -38.68 75.81 -54.63
C ILE A 605 -38.30 75.69 -56.10
N TYR A 606 -37.38 76.52 -56.55
CA TYR A 606 -36.88 76.52 -57.92
C TYR A 606 -35.52 75.84 -57.93
N VAL A 607 -35.45 74.68 -58.60
CA VAL A 607 -34.22 73.91 -58.79
C VAL A 607 -33.58 74.32 -60.12
N TYR A 608 -32.27 74.53 -60.08
CA TYR A 608 -31.46 74.92 -61.21
C TYR A 608 -30.36 73.88 -61.41
N ALA A 609 -30.44 73.06 -62.46
CA ALA A 609 -29.34 72.17 -62.85
C ALA A 609 -28.57 72.80 -64.01
N GLU A 610 -27.23 72.75 -63.93
CA GLU A 610 -26.33 73.26 -64.96
C GLU A 610 -25.47 72.17 -65.57
N LYS A 611 -25.42 72.15 -66.90
CA LYS A 611 -24.54 71.25 -67.64
C LYS A 611 -23.08 71.71 -67.58
N THR A 612 -22.40 71.40 -66.48
CA THR A 612 -20.93 71.51 -66.40
C THR A 612 -20.27 70.49 -67.34
N GLY A 613 -19.37 70.95 -68.20
CA GLY A 613 -18.63 70.08 -69.12
C GLY A 613 -17.75 69.07 -68.37
N SER A 614 -17.47 67.93 -69.00
CA SER A 614 -16.81 66.77 -68.38
C SER A 614 -15.50 67.13 -67.67
N LYS A 615 -15.37 66.77 -66.37
CA LYS A 615 -14.05 66.62 -65.73
C LYS A 615 -13.28 65.55 -66.50
N ILE A 616 -12.31 65.93 -67.32
CA ILE A 616 -11.26 65.00 -67.79
C ILE A 616 -10.34 64.73 -66.60
N ARG A 617 -9.85 63.48 -66.48
CA ARG A 617 -8.97 63.00 -65.39
C ARG A 617 -7.79 63.94 -65.10
#